data_AF-A0A2S0KQ26-F1
#
_entry.id   AF-A0A2S0KQ26-F1
#
_cell.length_a   1.000
_cell.length_b   1.000
_cell.length_c   1.000
_cell.angle_alpha   90.00
_cell.angle_beta   90.00
_cell.angle_gamma   90.00
#
_symmetry.space_group_name_H-M   'P 1'
#
loop_
_entity.id
_entity.type
_entity.pdbx_description
1 polymer ?
#
loop_
_entity_poly.entity_id
_entity_poly.type
_entity_poly.pdbx_seq_one_letter_code
_entity_poly.pdbx_strand_id
1 'polypeptide(L)'
;MCKKDIEACIGKKVRLKTNGGRKRTIIREGIVEDCYPKVFTVRCIRKSQDDPELVTYSYIDILTDTVEIAVEPEAAEIIQENYAKLEEAIKKENEAIIAAKKAEAEEAKDSEVLED
;
A
#
# COMPACT_ATOMS: atom_id res chain seq x y z
N MET A 1 9.06 -7.93 -10.06
CA MET A 1 7.94 -8.90 -10.06
C MET A 1 8.27 -10.05 -10.99
N CYS A 2 7.94 -11.27 -10.58
CA CYS A 2 8.03 -12.47 -11.39
C CYS A 2 6.63 -12.91 -11.84
N LYS A 3 6.56 -13.92 -12.72
CA LYS A 3 5.29 -14.46 -13.23
C LYS A 3 4.29 -14.82 -12.12
N LYS A 4 4.76 -15.45 -11.04
CA LYS A 4 3.92 -15.83 -9.89
C LYS A 4 3.33 -14.61 -9.17
N ASP A 5 4.08 -13.51 -9.08
CA ASP A 5 3.59 -12.29 -8.45
C ASP A 5 2.44 -11.70 -9.26
N ILE A 6 2.53 -11.75 -10.60
CA ILE A 6 1.48 -11.26 -11.50
C ILE A 6 0.24 -12.16 -11.45
N GLU A 7 0.43 -13.49 -11.38
CA GLU A 7 -0.68 -14.44 -11.16
C GLU A 7 -1.39 -14.18 -9.82
N ALA A 8 -0.66 -13.81 -8.77
CA ALA A 8 -1.24 -13.41 -7.48
C ALA A 8 -1.96 -12.04 -7.51
N CYS A 9 -1.81 -11.28 -8.59
CA CYS A 9 -2.49 -10.00 -8.80
C CYS A 9 -3.81 -10.13 -9.55
N ILE A 10 -4.23 -11.33 -9.99
CA ILE A 10 -5.54 -11.53 -10.63
C ILE A 10 -6.65 -10.96 -9.75
N GLY A 11 -7.52 -10.14 -10.33
CA GLY A 11 -8.60 -9.44 -9.62
C GLY A 11 -8.17 -8.18 -8.86
N LYS A 12 -6.87 -7.90 -8.72
CA LYS A 12 -6.35 -6.70 -8.06
C LYS A 12 -6.25 -5.53 -9.03
N LYS A 13 -6.45 -4.31 -8.49
CA LYS A 13 -6.24 -3.06 -9.23
C LYS A 13 -4.75 -2.78 -9.35
N VAL A 14 -4.31 -2.47 -10.57
CA VAL A 14 -2.92 -2.23 -10.91
C VAL A 14 -2.78 -0.97 -11.74
N ARG A 15 -1.65 -0.29 -11.57
CA ARG A 15 -1.19 0.81 -12.41
C ARG A 15 -0.05 0.32 -13.29
N LEU A 16 -0.20 0.52 -14.59
CA LEU A 16 0.77 0.14 -15.61
C LEU A 16 1.41 1.40 -16.19
N LYS A 17 2.73 1.45 -16.20
CA LYS A 17 3.52 2.53 -16.79
C LYS A 17 4.36 1.96 -17.92
N THR A 18 4.20 2.53 -19.11
CA THR A 18 4.86 2.03 -20.32
C THR A 18 5.56 3.17 -21.07
N ASN A 19 6.64 2.83 -21.78
CA ASN A 19 7.40 3.78 -22.58
C ASN A 19 6.82 3.82 -24.01
N GLY A 20 5.93 4.78 -24.27
CA GLY A 20 5.27 4.99 -25.56
C GLY A 20 6.14 5.71 -26.61
N GLY A 21 7.47 5.67 -26.50
CA GLY A 21 8.44 6.26 -27.44
C GLY A 21 9.43 7.25 -26.80
N ARG A 22 10.14 8.03 -27.63
CA ARG A 22 11.37 8.76 -27.27
C ARG A 22 11.25 9.79 -26.12
N LYS A 23 10.04 10.19 -25.73
CA LYS A 23 9.76 11.05 -24.55
C LYS A 23 8.32 10.90 -24.01
N ARG A 24 7.68 9.75 -24.23
CA ARG A 24 6.27 9.57 -23.85
C ARG A 24 6.13 8.42 -22.85
N THR A 25 5.63 8.73 -21.66
CA THR A 25 5.22 7.74 -20.67
C THR A 25 3.70 7.65 -20.70
N ILE A 26 3.18 6.44 -20.86
CA ILE A 26 1.74 6.17 -20.83
C ILE A 26 1.44 5.46 -19.53
N ILE A 27 0.55 6.04 -18.72
CA ILE A 27 0.06 5.46 -17.48
C ILE A 27 -1.37 4.99 -17.71
N ARG A 28 -1.63 3.73 -17.38
CA ARG A 28 -2.96 3.10 -17.43
C ARG A 28 -3.28 2.50 -16.08
N GLU A 29 -4.55 2.50 -15.72
CA GLU A 29 -5.06 1.85 -14.51
C GLU A 29 -6.10 0.81 -14.92
N GLY A 30 -6.09 -0.34 -14.26
CA GLY A 30 -6.98 -1.43 -14.59
C GLY A 30 -6.92 -2.58 -13.58
N ILE A 31 -7.68 -3.63 -13.87
CA ILE A 31 -7.71 -4.86 -13.05
C ILE A 31 -7.05 -5.98 -13.86
N VAL A 32 -6.14 -6.74 -13.25
CA VAL A 32 -5.58 -7.94 -13.91
C VAL A 32 -6.70 -8.96 -14.05
N GLU A 33 -7.01 -9.33 -15.29
CA GLU A 33 -8.15 -10.20 -15.60
C GLU A 33 -7.70 -11.65 -15.64
N ASP A 34 -6.74 -11.99 -16.50
CA ASP A 34 -6.21 -13.34 -16.63
C ASP A 34 -4.69 -13.36 -16.79
N CYS A 35 -4.09 -14.50 -16.40
CA CYS A 35 -2.69 -14.80 -16.64
C CYS A 35 -2.57 -16.09 -17.46
N TYR A 36 -1.97 -15.98 -18.63
CA TYR A 36 -1.68 -17.09 -19.54
C TYR A 36 -0.19 -17.42 -19.51
N PRO A 37 0.27 -18.57 -20.04
CA PRO A 37 1.66 -18.98 -19.90
C PRO A 37 2.72 -17.97 -20.33
N LYS A 38 2.43 -17.10 -21.31
CA LYS A 38 3.36 -16.12 -21.89
C LYS A 38 2.95 -14.65 -21.72
N VAL A 39 1.69 -14.39 -21.43
CA VAL A 39 1.10 -13.05 -21.41
C VAL A 39 0.04 -12.96 -20.32
N PHE A 40 -0.27 -11.75 -19.88
CA PHE A 40 -1.36 -11.45 -18.97
C PHE A 40 -2.22 -10.33 -19.54
N THR A 41 -3.50 -10.34 -19.16
CA THR A 41 -4.49 -9.35 -19.62
C THR A 41 -4.89 -8.43 -18.47
N VAL A 42 -5.03 -7.15 -18.77
CA VAL A 42 -5.47 -6.14 -17.82
C VAL A 42 -6.62 -5.36 -18.44
N ARG A 43 -7.74 -5.32 -17.72
CA ARG A 43 -8.91 -4.56 -18.08
C ARG A 43 -8.75 -3.12 -17.59
N CYS A 44 -8.39 -2.21 -18.49
CA CYS A 44 -8.16 -0.81 -18.18
C CYS A 44 -9.43 0.03 -18.35
N ILE A 45 -9.69 0.91 -17.38
CA ILE A 45 -10.83 1.83 -17.42
C ILE A 45 -10.36 3.13 -18.06
N ARG A 46 -11.01 3.56 -19.14
CA ARG A 46 -10.73 4.85 -19.79
C ARG A 46 -11.62 5.93 -19.20
N LYS A 47 -11.06 7.11 -18.92
CA LYS A 47 -11.82 8.23 -18.33
C LYS A 47 -12.91 8.81 -19.24
N SER A 48 -12.86 8.54 -20.54
CA SER A 48 -13.70 9.19 -21.56
C SER A 48 -14.54 8.22 -22.40
N GLN A 49 -14.52 6.92 -22.10
CA GLN A 49 -15.29 5.91 -22.83
C GLN A 49 -15.96 4.97 -21.83
N ASP A 50 -17.22 4.62 -22.10
CA ASP A 50 -18.00 3.71 -21.26
C ASP A 50 -17.49 2.25 -21.36
N ASP A 51 -16.72 1.93 -22.40
CA ASP A 51 -16.19 0.59 -22.62
C ASP A 51 -14.77 0.42 -22.06
N PRO A 52 -14.52 -0.64 -21.26
CA PRO A 52 -13.18 -0.96 -20.78
C PRO A 52 -12.30 -1.47 -21.93
N GLU A 53 -11.02 -1.09 -21.92
CA GLU A 53 -10.03 -1.58 -22.86
C GLU A 53 -9.27 -2.77 -22.26
N LEU A 54 -9.34 -3.93 -22.91
CA LEU A 54 -8.51 -5.07 -22.54
C LEU A 54 -7.13 -4.94 -23.20
N VAL A 55 -6.09 -4.73 -22.40
CA VAL A 55 -4.69 -4.68 -22.85
C VAL A 55 -3.96 -5.95 -22.46
N THR A 56 -3.06 -6.40 -23.33
CA THR A 56 -2.24 -7.60 -23.11
C THR A 56 -0.76 -7.21 -23.05
N TYR A 57 -0.04 -7.75 -22.07
CA TYR A 57 1.42 -7.60 -21.96
C TYR A 57 2.08 -8.95 -21.74
N SER A 58 3.34 -9.06 -22.16
CA SER A 58 4.13 -10.26 -21.90
C SER A 58 4.90 -10.15 -20.59
N TYR A 59 5.28 -11.29 -20.03
CA TYR A 59 6.20 -11.29 -18.88
C TYR A 59 7.58 -10.73 -19.23
N ILE A 60 7.98 -10.81 -20.50
CA ILE A 60 9.23 -10.23 -20.98
C ILE A 60 9.18 -8.71 -20.84
N ASP A 61 8.04 -8.08 -21.13
CA ASP A 61 7.89 -6.63 -21.02
C ASP A 61 8.12 -6.11 -19.60
N ILE A 62 7.75 -6.90 -18.59
CA ILE A 62 8.03 -6.63 -17.17
C ILE A 62 9.53 -6.82 -16.88
N LEU A 63 10.11 -7.90 -17.39
CA LEU A 63 11.52 -8.24 -17.17
C LEU A 63 12.48 -7.25 -17.85
N THR A 64 12.06 -6.61 -18.94
CA THR A 64 12.86 -5.63 -19.69
C THR A 64 12.51 -4.19 -19.36
N ASP A 65 11.73 -3.94 -18.29
CA ASP A 65 11.27 -2.62 -17.85
C ASP A 65 10.54 -1.82 -18.94
N THR A 66 10.01 -2.51 -19.96
CA THR A 66 9.16 -1.90 -20.99
C THR A 66 7.80 -1.53 -20.39
N VAL A 67 7.37 -2.33 -19.41
CA VAL A 67 6.15 -2.17 -18.63
C VAL A 67 6.50 -2.28 -17.15
N GLU A 68 6.31 -1.18 -16.42
CA GLU A 68 6.32 -1.18 -14.95
C GLU A 68 4.90 -1.42 -14.44
N ILE A 69 4.74 -2.33 -13.49
CA ILE A 69 3.47 -2.64 -12.83
C ILE A 69 3.55 -2.29 -11.35
N ALA A 70 2.52 -1.61 -10.83
CA ALA A 70 2.36 -1.32 -9.42
C ALA A 70 0.98 -1.77 -8.96
N VAL A 71 0.93 -2.58 -7.90
CA VAL A 71 -0.33 -3.04 -7.29
C VAL A 71 -0.85 -1.93 -6.41
N GLU A 72 -2.13 -1.59 -6.56
CA GLU A 72 -2.80 -0.65 -5.68
C GLU A 72 -3.25 -1.42 -4.42
N PRO A 73 -2.84 -0.99 -3.21
CA PRO A 73 -3.19 -1.69 -1.99
C PRO A 73 -4.71 -1.70 -1.80
N GLU A 74 -5.22 -2.82 -1.30
CA GLU A 74 -6.65 -2.96 -1.10
C GLU A 74 -7.12 -2.03 0.03
N ALA A 75 -8.34 -1.50 -0.06
CA ALA A 75 -8.86 -0.59 0.96
C ALA A 75 -8.80 -1.21 2.37
N ALA A 76 -9.03 -2.52 2.48
CA ALA A 76 -8.90 -3.26 3.73
C ALA A 76 -7.46 -3.23 4.28
N GLU A 77 -6.44 -3.42 3.44
CA GLU A 77 -5.03 -3.35 3.84
C GLU A 77 -4.67 -1.95 4.34
N ILE A 78 -5.09 -0.91 3.61
CA ILE A 78 -4.87 0.50 4.00
C ILE A 78 -5.53 0.78 5.37
N ILE A 79 -6.78 0.34 5.54
CA ILE A 79 -7.54 0.55 6.78
C ILE A 79 -6.84 -0.16 7.96
N GLN A 80 -6.42 -1.41 7.79
CA GLN A 80 -5.70 -2.16 8.83
C GLN A 80 -4.37 -1.51 9.20
N GLU A 81 -3.59 -1.08 8.20
CA GLU A 81 -2.33 -0.38 8.43
C GLU A 81 -2.55 0.93 9.21
N ASN A 82 -3.61 1.67 8.87
CA ASN A 82 -3.97 2.89 9.59
C ASN A 82 -4.39 2.62 11.04
N TYR A 83 -5.21 1.60 11.29
CA TYR A 83 -5.60 1.22 12.66
C TYR A 83 -4.40 0.79 13.49
N ALA A 84 -3.48 -0.02 12.95
CA ALA A 84 -2.27 -0.44 13.66
C ALA A 84 -1.38 0.76 14.06
N LYS A 85 -1.18 1.72 13.13
CA LYS A 85 -0.46 2.97 13.43
C LYS A 85 -1.15 3.81 14.50
N LEU A 86 -2.49 3.84 14.49
CA LEU A 86 -3.27 4.54 15.49
C LEU A 86 -3.13 3.90 16.89
N GLU A 87 -3.19 2.57 16.97
CA GLU A 87 -3.03 1.84 18.25
C GLU A 87 -1.65 2.05 18.86
N GLU A 88 -0.59 2.04 18.05
CA GLU A 88 0.77 2.34 18.52
C GLU A 88 0.89 3.77 19.05
N ALA A 89 0.30 4.74 18.35
CA ALA A 89 0.27 6.13 18.78
C ALA A 89 -0.49 6.31 20.11
N ILE A 90 -1.67 5.70 20.23
CA ILE A 90 -2.47 5.72 21.46
C ILE A 90 -1.70 5.06 22.62
N LYS A 91 -1.03 3.93 22.38
CA LYS A 91 -0.22 3.25 23.40
C LYS A 91 0.92 4.15 23.90
N LYS A 92 1.65 4.77 22.97
CA LYS A 92 2.75 5.70 23.29
C LYS A 92 2.27 6.90 24.10
N GLU A 93 1.12 7.46 23.74
CA GLU A 93 0.51 8.58 24.46
C GLU A 93 0.06 8.19 25.87
N ASN A 94 -0.58 7.02 26.01
CA ASN A 94 -0.97 6.49 27.32
C ASN A 94 0.23 6.18 28.21
N GLU A 95 1.31 5.60 27.68
CA GLU A 95 2.55 5.36 28.42
C GLU A 95 3.18 6.68 28.91
N ALA A 96 3.18 7.73 28.08
CA ALA A 96 3.67 9.04 28.47
C ALA A 96 2.80 9.66 29.59
N ILE A 97 1.48 9.56 29.48
CA ILE A 97 0.55 10.02 30.52
C ILE A 97 0.78 9.26 31.83
N ILE A 98 0.95 7.93 31.77
CA ILE A 98 1.23 7.10 32.96
C ILE A 98 2.58 7.49 33.59
N ALA A 99 3.62 7.71 32.78
CA ALA A 99 4.92 8.13 33.28
C ALA A 99 4.86 9.50 33.98
N ALA A 100 4.16 10.47 33.40
CA ALA A 100 3.96 11.79 34.00
C ALA A 100 3.19 11.72 35.33
N LYS A 101 2.06 10.98 35.34
CA LYS A 101 1.27 10.77 36.57
C LYS A 101 2.05 10.04 37.67
N LYS A 102 2.94 9.12 37.29
CA LYS A 102 3.80 8.41 38.24
C LYS A 102 4.86 9.32 38.86
N ALA A 103 5.47 10.21 38.07
CA ALA A 103 6.43 11.19 38.55
C ALA A 103 5.80 12.16 39.58
N GLU A 104 4.60 12.68 39.28
CA GLU A 104 3.86 13.55 40.21
C GLU A 104 3.51 12.85 41.55
N ALA A 105 3.23 11.54 41.52
CA ALA A 105 2.90 10.77 42.73
C ALA A 105 4.13 10.37 43.56
N GLU A 106 5.33 10.38 42.99
CA GLU A 106 6.59 10.08 43.67
C GLU A 106 7.15 11.35 44.35
N GLU A 107 7.01 12.51 43.70
CA GLU A 107 7.38 13.83 44.25
C GLU A 107 6.54 14.22 45.49
N ALA A 108 5.30 13.73 45.58
CA ALA A 108 4.41 13.94 46.73
C ALA A 108 4.75 13.07 47.97
N LYS A 109 5.59 12.03 47.83
CA LYS A 109 5.97 11.13 48.93
C LYS A 109 7.26 11.55 49.66
N ASP A 110 8.13 12.32 49.01
CA ASP A 110 9.36 12.83 49.63
C ASP A 110 9.12 14.00 50.61
N SER A 111 7.93 14.61 50.60
CA SER A 111 7.56 15.67 51.54
C SER A 111 6.99 15.19 52.88
N GLU A 112 6.77 13.88 53.08
CA GLU A 112 6.10 13.31 54.26
C GLU A 112 7.06 12.66 55.29
N VAL A 113 8.39 12.74 55.09
CA VAL A 113 9.40 12.08 55.96
C VAL A 113 10.10 13.04 56.95
N LEU A 114 9.55 14.24 57.20
CA LEU A 114 10.18 15.23 58.11
C LEU A 114 9.41 15.57 59.39
N GLU A 115 8.46 14.74 59.81
CA GLU A 115 7.84 14.84 61.13
C GLU A 115 7.92 13.50 61.89
N ASP A 116 8.97 13.34 62.70
CA ASP A 116 9.00 12.55 63.95
C ASP A 116 10.11 13.08 64.87
#